data_AF-A0A952VXU7-F1
#
_entry.id   AF-A0A952VXU7-F1
#
_cell.length_a   1.000
_cell.length_b   1.000
_cell.length_c   1.000
_cell.angle_alpha   90.00
_cell.angle_beta   90.00
_cell.angle_gamma   90.00
#
_symmetry.space_group_name_H-M   'P 1'
#
loop_
_entity.id
_entity.type
_entity.pdbx_description
1 polymer ?
#
loop_
_entity_poly.entity_id
_entity_poly.type
_entity_poly.pdbx_seq_one_letter_code
_entity_poly.pdbx_strand_id
1 'polypeptide(L)'
;HIIIIFHPQVITHGKSYTMPFYFGLKEDGVALINNDGPMNLHRDQAAELKNLRVKLYYFPATKISLEVAGMDLATNMALMGCIGAITGLTSMAGLDQAVKDRFLGKGFVVSGGTAALDSVVERKFKKKQELIEKNVAVMRTGWNYAVDHGWAAADIKRAEEPVAAATA
;
A
#
# COMPACT_ATOMS: atom_id res chain seq x y z
N HIS A 1 -5.96 12.76 -8.72
CA HIS A 1 -4.48 12.70 -8.53
C HIS A 1 -4.22 11.98 -7.23
N ILE A 2 -3.17 11.17 -7.13
CA ILE A 2 -2.92 10.30 -5.97
C ILE A 2 -1.50 10.55 -5.48
N ILE A 3 -1.33 10.74 -4.17
CA ILE A 3 -0.04 10.72 -3.49
C ILE A 3 -0.08 9.70 -2.35
N ILE A 4 0.97 8.89 -2.23
CA ILE A 4 1.11 7.89 -1.17
C ILE A 4 2.40 8.18 -0.41
N ILE A 5 2.30 8.38 0.90
CA ILE A 5 3.44 8.63 1.78
C ILE A 5 3.74 7.35 2.56
N PHE A 6 4.83 6.68 2.22
CA PHE A 6 5.23 5.40 2.80
C PHE A 6 5.82 5.54 4.21
N HIS A 7 6.35 6.72 4.55
CA HIS A 7 6.95 6.97 5.84
C HIS A 7 6.64 8.39 6.34
N PRO A 8 6.07 8.56 7.55
CA PRO A 8 5.57 9.86 8.02
C PRO A 8 6.69 10.88 8.25
N GLN A 9 7.93 10.43 8.47
CA GLN A 9 9.09 11.33 8.63
C GLN A 9 9.40 12.17 7.40
N VAL A 10 8.94 11.76 6.21
CA VAL A 10 9.05 12.58 4.99
C VAL A 10 8.30 13.91 5.17
N ILE A 11 7.21 13.89 5.93
CA ILE A 11 6.40 15.07 6.26
C ILE A 11 7.03 15.83 7.44
N THR A 12 7.33 15.13 8.54
CA THR A 12 7.73 15.79 9.79
C THR A 12 9.16 16.32 9.81
N HIS A 13 10.07 15.71 9.06
CA HIS A 13 11.49 16.12 9.00
C HIS A 13 11.83 16.87 7.70
N GLY A 14 10.83 17.15 6.85
CA GLY A 14 11.05 17.84 5.58
C GLY A 14 11.97 17.11 4.59
N LYS A 15 12.08 15.78 4.71
CA LYS A 15 12.93 14.95 3.83
C LYS A 15 12.24 14.58 2.50
N SER A 16 11.19 15.32 2.13
CA SER A 16 10.47 15.10 0.88
C SER A 16 11.21 15.74 -0.28
N TYR A 17 11.42 14.99 -1.36
CA TYR A 17 11.94 15.53 -2.62
C TYR A 17 11.00 16.59 -3.23
N THR A 18 9.71 16.50 -2.90
CA THR A 18 8.70 17.52 -3.17
C THR A 18 8.37 18.19 -1.85
N MET A 19 8.85 19.40 -1.61
CA MET A 19 8.52 20.17 -0.41
C MET A 19 7.63 21.37 -0.78
N PRO A 20 6.41 21.49 -0.23
CA PRO A 20 5.73 20.57 0.71
C PRO A 20 5.35 19.22 0.08
N PHE A 21 5.13 18.19 0.90
CA PHE A 21 4.91 16.82 0.41
C PHE A 21 3.76 16.70 -0.60
N TYR A 22 2.74 17.55 -0.48
CA TYR A 22 1.56 17.58 -1.35
C TYR A 22 1.73 18.48 -2.59
N PHE A 23 2.92 19.01 -2.85
CA PHE A 23 3.15 19.87 -4.01
C PHE A 23 2.80 19.14 -5.31
N GLY A 24 1.97 19.77 -6.16
CA GLY A 24 1.46 19.19 -7.40
C GLY A 24 0.20 18.33 -7.24
N LEU A 25 -0.32 18.16 -6.02
CA LEU A 25 -1.61 17.51 -5.80
C LEU A 25 -2.74 18.42 -6.33
N LYS A 26 -3.61 17.85 -7.16
CA LYS A 26 -4.77 18.56 -7.73
C LYS A 26 -5.97 18.51 -6.78
N GLU A 27 -6.93 19.40 -7.05
CA GLU A 27 -8.23 19.40 -6.38
C GLU A 27 -8.89 18.01 -6.37
N ASP A 28 -9.57 17.68 -5.27
CA ASP A 28 -10.22 16.40 -5.01
C ASP A 28 -9.27 15.18 -5.11
N GLY A 29 -7.96 15.43 -5.01
CA GLY A 29 -6.92 14.40 -4.98
C GLY A 29 -6.98 13.53 -3.74
N VAL A 30 -6.30 12.38 -3.79
CA VAL A 30 -6.18 11.42 -2.69
C VAL A 30 -4.78 11.52 -2.12
N ALA A 31 -4.68 11.65 -0.79
CA ALA A 31 -3.44 11.53 -0.04
C ALA A 31 -3.57 10.38 0.96
N LEU A 32 -2.76 9.33 0.77
CA LEU A 32 -2.71 8.17 1.67
C LEU A 32 -1.40 8.17 2.45
N ILE A 33 -1.46 8.33 3.76
CA ILE A 33 -0.29 8.42 4.63
C ILE A 33 -0.18 7.14 5.47
N ASN A 34 0.97 6.47 5.40
CA ASN A 34 1.31 5.41 6.35
C ASN A 34 1.53 6.03 7.74
N ASN A 35 0.50 6.00 8.59
CA ASN A 35 0.58 6.44 9.97
C ASN A 35 -0.48 5.72 10.80
N ASP A 36 -0.16 5.51 12.07
CA ASP A 36 -1.08 4.94 13.04
C ASP A 36 -2.07 6.01 13.53
N GLY A 37 -3.06 6.31 12.68
CA GLY A 37 -4.09 7.31 12.93
C GLY A 37 -3.75 8.72 12.46
N PRO A 38 -4.65 9.69 12.72
CA PRO A 38 -4.48 11.07 12.29
C PRO A 38 -3.20 11.70 12.82
N MET A 39 -2.49 12.45 11.96
CA MET A 39 -1.28 13.17 12.32
C MET A 39 -1.55 14.67 12.40
N ASN A 40 -0.84 15.36 13.30
CA ASN A 40 -0.87 16.81 13.37
C ASN A 40 0.00 17.39 12.26
N LEU A 41 -0.64 17.87 11.19
CA LEU A 41 0.02 18.61 10.12
C LEU A 41 0.27 20.06 10.54
N HIS A 42 1.28 20.69 9.96
CA HIS A 42 1.49 22.13 10.13
C HIS A 42 0.26 22.90 9.64
N ARG A 43 -0.05 24.05 10.28
CA ARG A 43 -1.27 24.82 10.00
C ARG A 43 -1.46 25.12 8.51
N ASP A 44 -0.41 25.56 7.85
CA ASP A 44 -0.46 25.92 6.42
C ASP A 44 -0.70 24.69 5.54
N GLN A 45 -0.08 23.55 5.88
CA GLN A 45 -0.28 22.29 5.18
C GLN A 45 -1.73 21.82 5.30
N ALA A 46 -2.29 21.87 6.51
CA ALA A 46 -3.68 21.51 6.75
C ALA A 46 -4.66 22.44 5.99
N ALA A 47 -4.37 23.75 5.97
CA ALA A 47 -5.18 24.73 5.26
C ALA A 47 -5.17 24.48 3.73
N GLU A 48 -4.00 24.21 3.15
CA GLU A 48 -3.86 24.00 1.71
C GLU A 48 -4.51 22.69 1.25
N LEU A 49 -4.32 21.59 1.99
CA LEU A 49 -5.01 20.32 1.72
C LEU A 49 -6.52 20.47 1.81
N LYS A 50 -7.02 21.28 2.75
CA LYS A 50 -8.45 21.59 2.88
C LYS A 50 -8.95 22.40 1.69
N ASN A 51 -8.22 23.43 1.26
CA ASN A 51 -8.59 24.25 0.10
C ASN A 51 -8.67 23.43 -1.20
N LEU A 52 -7.75 22.47 -1.36
CA LEU A 52 -7.75 21.52 -2.47
C LEU A 52 -8.78 20.38 -2.32
N ARG A 53 -9.56 20.34 -1.22
CA ARG A 53 -10.52 19.27 -0.91
C ARG A 53 -9.91 17.87 -0.98
N VAL A 54 -8.67 17.74 -0.51
CA VAL A 54 -7.94 16.47 -0.57
C VAL A 54 -8.63 15.43 0.32
N LYS A 55 -8.84 14.25 -0.24
CA LYS A 55 -9.27 13.05 0.49
C LYS A 55 -8.06 12.47 1.21
N LEU A 56 -7.90 12.87 2.48
CA LEU A 56 -6.77 12.51 3.32
C LEU A 56 -7.07 11.26 4.14
N TYR A 57 -6.26 10.23 3.98
CA TYR A 57 -6.38 8.95 4.67
C TYR A 57 -5.11 8.64 5.46
N TYR A 58 -5.29 8.13 6.67
CA TYR A 58 -4.20 7.63 7.52
C TYR A 58 -4.37 6.13 7.68
N PHE A 59 -3.36 5.36 7.27
CA PHE A 59 -3.47 3.91 7.16
C PHE A 59 -2.26 3.24 7.85
N PRO A 60 -2.48 2.31 8.81
CA PRO A 60 -1.41 1.73 9.61
C PRO A 60 -0.71 0.56 8.89
N ALA A 61 -0.10 0.81 7.72
CA ALA A 61 0.50 -0.23 6.87
C ALA A 61 1.60 -1.04 7.58
N THR A 62 2.43 -0.38 8.38
CA THR A 62 3.49 -1.01 9.18
C THR A 62 2.93 -2.02 10.19
N LYS A 63 1.86 -1.65 10.91
CA LYS A 63 1.22 -2.57 11.86
C LYS A 63 0.62 -3.78 11.15
N ILE A 64 -0.11 -3.55 10.06
CA ILE A 64 -0.72 -4.61 9.26
C ILE A 64 0.34 -5.57 8.72
N SER A 65 1.47 -5.06 8.22
CA SER A 65 2.57 -5.91 7.73
C SER A 65 3.15 -6.78 8.84
N LEU A 66 3.37 -6.20 10.03
CA LEU A 66 3.88 -6.94 11.18
C LEU A 66 2.91 -8.03 11.66
N GLU A 67 1.63 -7.71 11.76
CA GLU A 67 0.58 -8.64 12.23
C GLU A 67 0.35 -9.80 11.26
N VAL A 68 0.33 -9.53 9.95
CA VAL A 68 -0.05 -10.54 8.94
C VAL A 68 1.17 -11.33 8.44
N ALA A 69 2.31 -10.68 8.20
CA ALA A 69 3.49 -11.34 7.64
C ALA A 69 4.59 -11.64 8.67
N GLY A 70 4.43 -11.18 9.92
CA GLY A 70 5.41 -11.34 11.00
C GLY A 70 6.64 -10.44 10.85
N MET A 71 6.64 -9.51 9.90
CA MET A 71 7.77 -8.63 9.60
C MET A 71 7.34 -7.37 8.83
N ASP A 72 8.11 -6.30 8.97
CA ASP A 72 7.88 -5.00 8.32
C ASP A 72 8.42 -4.97 6.86
N LEU A 73 8.13 -5.99 6.04
CA LEU A 73 8.59 -6.04 4.64
C LEU A 73 7.49 -5.83 3.60
N ALA A 74 6.22 -5.86 4.00
CA ALA A 74 5.08 -5.82 3.08
C ALA A 74 4.20 -4.57 3.25
N THR A 75 4.75 -3.49 3.84
CA THR A 75 4.05 -2.20 3.99
C THR A 75 3.60 -1.63 2.66
N ASN A 76 4.44 -1.79 1.62
CA ASN A 76 4.10 -1.46 0.26
C ASN A 76 2.84 -2.20 -0.22
N MET A 77 2.72 -3.50 0.06
CA MET A 77 1.57 -4.31 -0.32
C MET A 77 0.30 -3.87 0.40
N ALA A 78 0.39 -3.58 1.70
CA ALA A 78 -0.74 -3.05 2.46
C ALA A 78 -1.24 -1.72 1.84
N LEU A 79 -0.31 -0.82 1.51
CA LEU A 79 -0.63 0.46 0.85
C LEU A 79 -1.24 0.27 -0.54
N MET A 80 -0.71 -0.66 -1.34
CA MET A 80 -1.25 -0.97 -2.68
C MET A 80 -2.67 -1.55 -2.62
N GLY A 81 -2.95 -2.42 -1.65
CA GLY A 81 -4.31 -2.92 -1.42
C GLY A 81 -5.28 -1.81 -1.02
N CYS A 82 -4.88 -0.97 -0.06
CA CYS A 82 -5.68 0.13 0.44
C CYS A 82 -5.99 1.16 -0.67
N ILE A 83 -4.98 1.61 -1.42
CA ILE A 83 -5.20 2.58 -2.50
C ILE A 83 -5.99 1.97 -3.67
N GLY A 84 -5.80 0.69 -3.95
CA GLY A 84 -6.59 -0.04 -4.94
C GLY A 84 -8.07 0.00 -4.62
N ALA A 85 -8.43 -0.25 -3.36
CA ALA A 85 -9.81 -0.18 -2.89
C ALA A 85 -10.39 1.24 -2.89
N ILE A 86 -9.63 2.23 -2.42
CA ILE A 86 -10.04 3.65 -2.39
C ILE A 86 -10.36 4.16 -3.80
N THR A 87 -9.54 3.78 -4.77
CA THR A 87 -9.60 4.36 -6.12
C THR A 87 -10.45 3.54 -7.10
N GLY A 88 -10.60 2.23 -6.87
CA GLY A 88 -11.25 1.32 -7.81
C GLY A 88 -10.53 1.17 -9.16
N LEU A 89 -9.29 1.67 -9.28
CA LEU A 89 -8.51 1.62 -10.53
C LEU A 89 -7.97 0.23 -10.86
N THR A 90 -8.04 -0.70 -9.92
CA THR A 90 -7.59 -2.08 -10.05
C THR A 90 -8.50 -3.01 -9.26
N SER A 91 -8.32 -4.31 -9.45
CA SER A 91 -9.00 -5.36 -8.69
C SER A 91 -8.00 -6.14 -7.84
N MET A 92 -8.50 -6.83 -6.82
CA MET A 92 -7.65 -7.74 -6.04
C MET A 92 -7.04 -8.85 -6.90
N ALA A 93 -7.73 -9.31 -7.94
CA ALA A 93 -7.20 -10.30 -8.88
C ALA A 93 -6.03 -9.72 -9.69
N GLY A 94 -6.15 -8.49 -10.19
CA GLY A 94 -5.07 -7.81 -10.92
C GLY A 94 -3.85 -7.55 -10.04
N LEU A 95 -4.08 -7.14 -8.79
CA LEU A 95 -3.02 -6.95 -7.80
C LEU A 95 -2.31 -8.26 -7.44
N ASP A 96 -3.05 -9.35 -7.19
CA ASP A 96 -2.47 -10.69 -6.92
C ASP A 96 -1.61 -11.16 -8.10
N GLN A 97 -2.14 -11.04 -9.33
CA GLN A 97 -1.38 -11.39 -10.52
C GLN A 97 -0.09 -10.58 -10.65
N ALA A 98 -0.12 -9.27 -10.38
CA ALA A 98 1.07 -8.43 -10.43
C ALA A 98 2.16 -8.86 -9.41
N VAL A 99 1.76 -9.31 -8.21
CA VAL A 99 2.71 -9.86 -7.22
C VAL A 99 3.30 -11.18 -7.72
N LYS A 100 2.48 -12.08 -8.27
CA LYS A 100 2.95 -13.35 -8.86
C LYS A 100 3.93 -13.10 -10.01
N ASP A 101 3.62 -12.18 -10.92
CA ASP A 101 4.47 -11.87 -12.07
C ASP A 101 5.82 -11.28 -11.65
N ARG A 102 5.86 -10.48 -10.58
CA ARG A 102 7.12 -9.95 -10.03
C ARG A 102 8.07 -11.05 -9.54
N PHE A 103 7.55 -12.09 -8.88
CA PHE A 103 8.37 -13.10 -8.19
C PHE A 103 8.51 -14.44 -8.94
N LEU A 104 7.55 -14.78 -9.81
CA LEU A 104 7.54 -16.02 -10.61
C LEU A 104 7.69 -15.77 -12.11
N GLY A 105 7.36 -14.57 -12.57
CA GLY A 105 7.41 -14.21 -13.98
C GLY A 105 8.84 -14.11 -14.50
N LYS A 106 9.06 -14.53 -15.74
CA LYS A 106 10.35 -14.40 -16.44
C LYS A 106 10.53 -13.05 -17.14
N GLY A 107 9.55 -12.15 -17.04
CA GLY A 107 9.41 -10.96 -17.88
C GLY A 107 9.79 -9.61 -17.25
N PHE A 108 10.04 -9.54 -15.94
CA PHE A 108 10.44 -8.29 -15.29
C PHE A 108 11.96 -8.11 -15.34
N VAL A 109 12.43 -7.19 -16.19
CA VAL A 109 13.81 -6.70 -16.13
C VAL A 109 13.90 -5.70 -14.98
N VAL A 110 14.39 -6.16 -13.84
CA VAL A 110 14.63 -5.34 -12.66
C VAL A 110 16.03 -4.73 -12.71
N SER A 111 16.19 -3.52 -12.17
CA SER A 111 17.52 -2.94 -11.99
C SER A 111 18.36 -3.79 -11.03
N GLY A 112 19.69 -3.80 -11.18
CA GLY A 112 20.57 -4.63 -10.35
C GLY A 112 20.40 -4.43 -8.84
N GLY A 113 20.10 -3.19 -8.41
CA GLY A 113 19.79 -2.89 -7.01
C GLY A 113 18.47 -3.50 -6.53
N THR A 114 17.43 -3.47 -7.37
CA THR A 114 16.13 -4.09 -7.07
C THR A 114 16.26 -5.61 -7.02
N ALA A 115 17.00 -6.21 -7.96
CA ALA A 115 17.30 -7.65 -7.96
C ALA A 115 18.04 -8.08 -6.68
N ALA A 116 19.01 -7.28 -6.23
CA ALA A 116 19.74 -7.55 -5.00
C ALA A 116 18.81 -7.50 -3.76
N LEU A 117 17.91 -6.51 -3.69
CA LEU A 117 16.92 -6.43 -2.60
C LEU A 117 15.94 -7.60 -2.63
N ASP A 118 15.40 -7.95 -3.81
CA ASP A 118 14.51 -9.10 -3.96
C ASP A 118 15.23 -10.40 -3.53
N SER A 119 16.53 -10.57 -3.83
CA SER A 119 17.30 -11.72 -3.34
C SER A 119 17.49 -11.77 -1.82
N VAL A 120 17.53 -10.61 -1.14
CA VAL A 120 17.57 -10.54 0.33
C VAL A 120 16.22 -10.91 0.91
N VAL A 121 15.13 -10.43 0.30
CA VAL A 121 13.77 -10.77 0.70
C VAL A 121 13.53 -12.26 0.49
N GLU A 122 13.85 -12.82 -0.68
CA GLU A 122 13.73 -14.25 -1.00
C GLU A 122 14.48 -15.12 0.02
N ARG A 123 15.70 -14.74 0.43
CA ARG A 123 16.47 -15.50 1.44
C ARG A 123 15.80 -15.57 2.82
N LYS A 124 14.94 -14.60 3.18
CA LYS A 124 14.19 -14.63 4.44
C LYS A 124 13.01 -15.60 4.41
N PHE A 125 12.61 -16.08 3.24
CA PHE A 125 11.54 -17.05 3.06
C PHE A 125 12.09 -18.39 2.59
N LYS A 126 11.63 -19.49 3.19
CA LYS A 126 12.11 -20.83 2.83
C LYS A 126 11.60 -21.26 1.46
N LYS A 127 10.48 -20.68 1.01
CA LYS A 127 9.83 -20.95 -0.28
C LYS A 127 9.33 -19.63 -0.88
N LYS A 128 9.63 -19.38 -2.16
CA LYS A 128 9.10 -18.21 -2.89
C LYS A 128 7.57 -18.10 -2.83
N GLN A 129 6.91 -19.25 -2.79
CA GLN A 129 5.47 -19.33 -2.63
C GLN A 129 4.97 -18.69 -1.32
N GLU A 130 5.68 -18.91 -0.20
CA GLU A 130 5.34 -18.34 1.11
C GLU A 130 5.47 -16.80 1.10
N LEU A 131 6.50 -16.28 0.42
CA LEU A 131 6.67 -14.84 0.21
C LEU A 131 5.46 -14.25 -0.53
N ILE A 132 5.05 -14.88 -1.63
CA ILE A 132 3.91 -14.40 -2.45
C ILE A 132 2.63 -14.44 -1.62
N GLU A 133 2.35 -15.54 -0.94
CA GLU A 133 1.16 -15.71 -0.11
C GLU A 133 1.06 -14.63 0.99
N LYS A 134 2.17 -14.35 1.69
CA LYS A 134 2.22 -13.29 2.70
C LYS A 134 2.02 -11.90 2.10
N ASN A 135 2.62 -11.60 0.95
CA ASN A 135 2.42 -10.32 0.27
C ASN A 135 0.94 -10.15 -0.14
N VAL A 136 0.33 -11.20 -0.69
CA VAL A 136 -1.09 -11.18 -1.09
C VAL A 136 -2.01 -11.07 0.13
N ALA A 137 -1.69 -11.73 1.24
CA ALA A 137 -2.47 -11.63 2.48
C ALA A 137 -2.41 -10.21 3.07
N VAL A 138 -1.23 -9.59 3.13
CA VAL A 138 -1.06 -8.21 3.60
C VAL A 138 -1.80 -7.23 2.69
N MET A 139 -1.69 -7.42 1.38
CA MET A 139 -2.41 -6.61 0.38
C MET A 139 -3.93 -6.72 0.53
N ARG A 140 -4.45 -7.94 0.69
CA ARG A 140 -5.88 -8.19 0.93
C ARG A 140 -6.35 -7.53 2.22
N THR A 141 -5.53 -7.59 3.27
CA THR A 141 -5.83 -6.93 4.53
C THR A 141 -5.92 -5.41 4.36
N GLY A 142 -5.01 -4.80 3.60
CA GLY A 142 -5.09 -3.37 3.28
C GLY A 142 -6.31 -2.99 2.44
N TRP A 143 -6.69 -3.83 1.47
CA TRP A 143 -7.93 -3.65 0.70
C TRP A 143 -9.17 -3.71 1.60
N ASN A 144 -9.27 -4.75 2.42
CA ASN A 144 -10.40 -4.96 3.32
C ASN A 144 -10.49 -3.86 4.38
N TYR A 145 -9.35 -3.36 4.87
CA TYR A 145 -9.32 -2.21 5.77
C TYR A 145 -10.02 -1.00 5.16
N ALA A 146 -9.71 -0.65 3.91
CA ALA A 146 -10.35 0.48 3.24
C ALA A 146 -11.86 0.28 3.04
N VAL A 147 -12.29 -0.95 2.74
CA VAL A 147 -13.72 -1.31 2.65
C VAL A 147 -14.40 -1.16 4.01
N ASP A 148 -13.82 -1.77 5.04
CA ASP A 148 -14.38 -1.83 6.40
C ASP A 148 -14.49 -0.42 7.04
N HIS A 149 -13.65 0.52 6.60
CA HIS A 149 -13.68 1.93 7.03
C HIS A 149 -14.54 2.84 6.12
N GLY A 150 -15.20 2.30 5.11
CA GLY A 150 -16.06 3.06 4.19
C GLY A 150 -15.28 4.00 3.25
N TRP A 151 -14.02 3.71 2.96
CA TRP A 151 -13.16 4.51 2.09
C TRP A 151 -13.19 4.04 0.63
N ALA A 152 -13.62 2.81 0.42
CA ALA A 152 -13.59 2.15 -0.88
C ALA A 152 -14.52 2.84 -1.89
N ALA A 153 -14.18 2.73 -3.18
CA ALA A 153 -15.06 3.16 -4.26
C ALA A 153 -16.38 2.36 -4.25
N ALA A 154 -17.45 2.92 -4.82
CA ALA A 154 -18.82 2.42 -4.63
C ALA A 154 -19.03 0.92 -4.95
N ASP A 155 -18.36 0.41 -5.98
CA ASP A 155 -18.51 -0.98 -6.42
C ASP A 155 -17.48 -1.94 -5.80
N ILE A 156 -16.59 -1.41 -4.96
CA ILE A 156 -15.53 -2.19 -4.33
C ILE A 156 -16.05 -2.85 -3.06
N LYS A 157 -15.99 -4.18 -3.07
CA LYS A 157 -16.37 -5.03 -1.93
C LYS A 157 -15.14 -5.61 -1.26
N ARG A 158 -15.37 -6.11 -0.05
CA ARG A 158 -14.39 -6.89 0.70
C ARG A 158 -13.93 -8.07 -0.15
N ALA A 159 -12.64 -8.34 -0.15
CA ALA A 159 -12.06 -9.47 -0.83
C ALA A 159 -12.00 -10.65 0.12
N GLU A 160 -12.69 -11.73 -0.25
CA GLU A 160 -12.66 -13.00 0.47
C GLU A 160 -11.25 -13.60 0.44
N GLU A 161 -10.88 -14.39 1.45
CA GLU A 161 -9.69 -15.23 1.34
C GLU A 161 -9.85 -16.18 0.14
N PRO A 162 -8.78 -16.49 -0.62
CA PRO A 162 -8.87 -17.58 -1.54
C PRO A 162 -9.23 -18.81 -0.71
N VAL A 163 -10.37 -19.43 -0.99
CA VAL A 163 -10.73 -20.74 -0.43
C VAL A 163 -9.51 -21.60 -0.65
N ALA A 164 -8.84 -22.00 0.43
CA ALA A 164 -7.72 -22.93 0.34
C ALA A 164 -8.22 -24.07 -0.55
N ALA A 165 -7.60 -24.25 -1.72
CA ALA A 165 -8.00 -25.29 -2.66
C ALA A 165 -8.12 -26.56 -1.83
N ALA A 166 -9.36 -27.04 -1.66
CA ALA A 166 -9.65 -28.20 -0.86
C ALA A 166 -8.71 -29.28 -1.37
N THR A 167 -7.80 -29.72 -0.50
CA THR A 167 -6.90 -30.83 -0.77
C THR A 167 -7.76 -32.01 -1.12
N ALA A 168 -7.84 -32.30 -2.42
CA ALA A 168 -8.36 -33.54 -2.98
C ALA A 168 -7.22 -34.58 -3.01
#